data_AF-A0A812XHH9-F1
#
_entry.id   AF-A0A812XHH9-F1
#
_cell.length_a   1.000
_cell.length_b   1.000
_cell.length_c   1.000
_cell.angle_alpha   90.00
_cell.angle_beta   90.00
_cell.angle_gamma   90.00
#
_symmetry.space_group_name_H-M   'P 1'
#
loop_
_entity.id
_entity.type
_entity.pdbx_description
1 polymer ?
#
loop_
_entity_poly.entity_id
_entity_poly.type
_entity_poly.pdbx_seq_one_letter_code
_entity_poly.pdbx_strand_id
1 'polypeptide(L)'
;PEAGRIEPKDCNLSPWILRKVEALYQKMDENADGRLTKAEAQNFFSRFGKISASAMFSEVDENNDGEILPSEWRHFWQQVRDNGYSEGDIAEELQELMSGGVWVDFLDDRNVSVGSRSAPKVGRSKE
;
A
#
# COMPACT_ATOMS: atom_id res chain seq x y z
N PRO A 1 29.57 -1.74 26.67
CA PRO A 1 29.57 -1.79 25.19
C PRO A 1 28.32 -2.50 24.71
N GLU A 2 27.18 -1.83 24.83
CA GLU A 2 25.89 -2.34 24.37
C GLU A 2 25.65 -1.70 23.01
N ALA A 3 25.56 -2.54 21.99
CA ALA A 3 25.47 -2.13 20.60
C ALA A 3 24.35 -1.11 20.41
N GLY A 4 24.65 -0.03 19.68
CA GLY A 4 23.69 0.94 19.19
C GLY A 4 22.64 0.26 18.32
N ARG A 5 21.65 -0.34 18.99
CA ARG A 5 20.41 -0.81 18.41
C ARG A 5 19.73 0.41 17.82
N ILE A 6 19.86 0.52 16.52
CA ILE A 6 19.12 1.42 15.63
C ILE A 6 17.71 1.56 16.21
N GLU A 7 17.40 2.74 16.74
CA GLU A 7 16.06 3.02 17.25
C GLU A 7 15.08 2.81 16.09
N PRO A 8 14.05 1.97 16.22
CA PRO A 8 13.03 1.79 15.20
C PRO A 8 12.19 3.06 15.19
N LYS A 9 12.67 4.07 14.46
CA LYS A 9 11.86 5.25 14.15
C LYS A 9 10.76 4.81 13.19
N ASP A 10 9.63 4.49 13.81
CA ASP A 10 8.29 4.66 13.30
C ASP A 10 7.96 3.88 12.03
N CYS A 11 7.94 2.55 12.11
CA CYS A 11 6.93 1.76 11.40
C CYS A 11 5.99 1.23 12.47
N ASN A 12 4.89 1.93 12.75
CA ASN A 12 3.96 1.55 13.82
C ASN A 12 3.22 0.23 13.53
N LEU A 13 3.36 -0.34 12.33
CA LEU A 13 2.69 -1.56 11.86
C LEU A 13 3.20 -2.83 12.56
N SER A 14 2.28 -3.75 12.84
CA SER A 14 2.60 -5.05 13.40
C SER A 14 3.44 -5.90 12.44
N PRO A 15 4.26 -6.85 12.96
CA PRO A 15 5.15 -7.68 12.14
C PRO A 15 4.45 -8.49 11.04
N TRP A 16 3.20 -8.87 11.28
CA TRP A 16 2.41 -9.65 10.34
C TRP A 16 1.86 -8.80 9.19
N ILE A 17 1.56 -7.51 9.43
CA ILE A 17 1.20 -6.56 8.37
C ILE A 17 2.40 -6.27 7.50
N LEU A 18 3.55 -5.99 8.11
CA LEU A 18 4.80 -5.75 7.38
C LEU A 18 5.11 -6.89 6.41
N ARG A 19 4.94 -8.14 6.84
CA ARG A 19 5.10 -9.31 5.96
C ARG A 19 4.13 -9.30 4.77
N LYS A 20 2.87 -8.93 4.96
CA LYS A 20 1.90 -8.83 3.84
C LYS A 20 2.25 -7.68 2.89
N VAL A 21 2.64 -6.53 3.45
CA VAL A 21 3.10 -5.35 2.70
C VAL A 21 4.31 -5.71 1.83
N GLU A 22 5.32 -6.36 2.42
CA GLU A 22 6.50 -6.83 1.70
C GLU A 22 6.17 -7.93 0.68
N ALA A 23 5.27 -8.86 1.02
CA ALA A 23 4.86 -9.91 0.10
C ALA A 23 4.13 -9.35 -1.13
N LEU A 24 3.28 -8.32 -0.97
CA LEU A 24 2.65 -7.64 -2.10
C LEU A 24 3.70 -6.91 -2.94
N TYR A 25 4.64 -6.22 -2.30
CA TYR A 25 5.74 -5.54 -2.99
C TYR A 25 6.55 -6.50 -3.87
N GLN A 26 7.03 -7.60 -3.28
CA GLN A 26 7.78 -8.63 -4.00
C GLN A 26 6.97 -9.31 -5.11
N LYS A 27 5.64 -9.32 -4.99
CA LYS A 27 4.76 -9.86 -6.02
C LYS A 27 4.67 -8.93 -7.23
N MET A 28 4.75 -7.62 -7.00
CA MET A 28 4.73 -6.59 -8.06
C MET A 28 6.11 -6.36 -8.68
N ASP A 29 7.18 -6.45 -7.88
CA ASP A 29 8.60 -6.32 -8.25
C ASP A 29 9.07 -7.57 -9.02
N GLU A 30 8.62 -7.72 -10.26
CA GLU A 30 8.88 -8.90 -11.09
C GLU A 30 10.37 -9.11 -11.38
N ASN A 31 11.14 -8.02 -11.48
CA ASN A 31 12.58 -8.07 -11.74
C ASN A 31 13.42 -8.28 -10.47
N ALA A 32 12.82 -8.24 -9.28
CA ALA A 32 13.48 -8.33 -7.97
C ALA A 32 14.62 -7.30 -7.76
N ASP A 33 14.55 -6.13 -8.40
CA ASP A 33 15.55 -5.06 -8.27
C ASP A 33 15.36 -4.26 -6.96
N GLY A 34 14.23 -4.47 -6.27
CA GLY A 34 13.89 -3.75 -5.04
C GLY A 34 13.41 -2.33 -5.32
N ARG A 35 12.89 -2.08 -6.52
CA ARG A 35 12.32 -0.81 -6.98
C ARG A 35 11.12 -1.14 -7.85
N LEU A 36 9.94 -0.69 -7.43
CA LEU A 36 8.75 -0.92 -8.21
C LEU A 36 8.57 0.20 -9.22
N THR A 37 8.62 -0.14 -10.51
CA THR A 37 8.43 0.82 -11.61
C THR A 37 6.97 0.88 -12.07
N LYS A 38 6.59 1.97 -12.75
CA LYS A 38 5.23 2.10 -13.32
C LYS A 38 4.89 0.96 -14.28
N ALA A 39 5.87 0.45 -15.02
CA ALA A 39 5.67 -0.66 -15.95
C ALA A 39 5.33 -1.97 -15.22
N GLU A 40 6.01 -2.25 -14.12
CA GLU A 40 5.77 -3.44 -13.29
C GLU A 40 4.42 -3.38 -12.60
N ALA A 41 4.08 -2.23 -12.00
CA ALA A 41 2.75 -2.02 -11.44
C ALA A 41 1.64 -2.18 -12.50
N GLN A 42 1.86 -1.66 -13.72
CA GLN A 42 0.93 -1.84 -14.83
C GLN A 42 0.74 -3.30 -15.23
N ASN A 43 1.83 -4.07 -15.24
CA ASN A 43 1.77 -5.49 -15.59
C ASN A 43 1.06 -6.31 -14.52
N PHE A 44 1.30 -5.98 -13.25
CA PHE A 44 0.63 -6.61 -12.12
C PHE A 44 -0.90 -6.40 -12.15
N PHE A 45 -1.35 -5.17 -12.41
CA PHE A 45 -2.77 -4.83 -12.44
C PHE A 45 -3.41 -5.12 -13.82
N SER A 46 -3.93 -6.33 -14.03
CA SER A 46 -4.42 -6.75 -15.36
C SER A 46 -5.57 -5.93 -15.97
N ARG A 47 -6.65 -5.62 -15.21
CA ARG A 47 -7.88 -5.00 -15.80
C ARG A 47 -7.80 -3.48 -15.95
N PHE A 48 -7.04 -2.81 -15.08
CA PHE A 48 -6.96 -1.34 -15.02
C PHE A 48 -5.55 -0.84 -14.73
N GLY A 49 -4.51 -1.58 -15.10
CA GLY A 49 -3.17 -1.31 -14.58
C GLY A 49 -2.57 0.02 -14.91
N LYS A 50 -2.93 0.64 -16.03
CA LYS A 50 -2.52 2.03 -16.30
C LYS A 50 -3.10 3.02 -15.28
N ILE A 51 -4.38 2.87 -14.95
CA ILE A 51 -5.09 3.75 -14.01
C ILE A 51 -4.63 3.43 -12.59
N SER A 52 -4.62 2.15 -12.22
CA SER A 52 -4.20 1.68 -10.89
C SER A 52 -2.74 2.04 -10.60
N ALA A 53 -1.82 1.81 -11.54
CA ALA A 53 -0.43 2.23 -11.35
C ALA A 53 -0.31 3.75 -11.27
N SER A 54 -1.03 4.51 -12.10
CA SER A 54 -0.94 5.97 -12.02
C SER A 54 -1.45 6.51 -10.68
N ALA A 55 -2.56 5.97 -10.16
CA ALA A 55 -3.10 6.34 -8.85
C ALA A 55 -2.14 5.94 -7.72
N MET A 56 -1.66 4.70 -7.76
CA MET A 56 -0.69 4.19 -6.79
C MET A 56 0.57 5.05 -6.71
N PHE A 57 1.17 5.40 -7.85
CA PHE A 57 2.33 6.28 -7.84
C PHE A 57 1.98 7.66 -7.30
N SER A 58 0.82 8.22 -7.65
CA SER A 58 0.42 9.54 -7.13
C SER A 58 0.28 9.59 -5.61
N GLU A 59 0.00 8.46 -4.95
CA GLU A 59 -0.17 8.38 -3.49
C GLU A 59 1.10 7.89 -2.76
N VAL A 60 1.86 6.97 -3.36
CA VAL A 60 2.99 6.29 -2.72
C VAL A 60 4.33 6.94 -3.05
N ASP A 61 4.50 7.45 -4.28
CA ASP A 61 5.74 8.07 -4.76
C ASP A 61 5.87 9.49 -4.19
N GLU A 62 6.32 9.58 -2.94
CA GLU A 62 6.44 10.85 -2.21
C GLU A 62 7.47 11.78 -2.88
N ASN A 63 8.56 11.21 -3.40
CA ASN A 63 9.63 11.96 -4.05
C ASN A 63 9.37 12.26 -5.54
N ASN A 64 8.35 11.65 -6.15
CA ASN A 64 7.95 11.79 -7.55
C ASN A 64 9.06 11.45 -8.55
N ASP A 65 9.96 10.53 -8.20
CA ASP A 65 11.05 10.06 -9.07
C ASP A 65 10.56 9.02 -10.10
N GLY A 66 9.32 8.53 -9.96
CA GLY A 66 8.72 7.55 -10.86
C GLY A 66 9.08 6.10 -10.52
N GLU A 67 9.67 5.88 -9.35
CA GLU A 67 10.02 4.57 -8.77
C GLU A 67 9.54 4.52 -7.31
N ILE A 68 8.96 3.39 -6.88
CA ILE A 68 8.55 3.21 -5.49
C ILE A 68 9.56 2.33 -4.77
N LEU A 69 10.23 2.91 -3.77
CA LEU A 69 11.15 2.19 -2.90
C LEU A 69 10.41 1.41 -1.81
N PRO A 70 11.01 0.32 -1.27
CA PRO A 70 10.40 -0.45 -0.19
C PRO A 70 10.18 0.40 1.08
N SER A 71 10.97 1.47 1.26
CA SER A 71 10.78 2.42 2.37
C SER A 71 9.53 3.28 2.18
N GLU A 72 9.30 3.81 0.98
CA GLU A 72 8.11 4.60 0.64
C GLU A 72 6.85 3.74 0.72
N TRP A 73 6.94 2.51 0.23
CA TRP A 73 5.85 1.54 0.32
C TRP A 73 5.42 1.27 1.78
N ARG A 74 6.38 1.02 2.69
CA ARG A 74 6.05 0.81 4.11
C ARG A 74 5.46 2.07 4.75
N HIS A 75 6.00 3.24 4.40
CA HIS A 75 5.53 4.52 4.92
C HIS A 75 4.08 4.80 4.52
N PHE A 76 3.70 4.50 3.27
CA PHE A 76 2.33 4.61 2.80
C PHE A 76 1.35 3.77 3.63
N TRP A 77 1.64 2.48 3.85
CA TRP A 77 0.74 1.62 4.65
C TRP A 77 0.65 2.05 6.11
N GLN A 78 1.69 2.71 6.63
CA GLN A 78 1.65 3.34 7.93
C GLN A 78 0.73 4.58 7.93
N GLN A 79 0.78 5.41 6.89
CA GLN A 79 -0.15 6.53 6.71
C GLN A 79 -1.59 6.05 6.58
N VAL A 80 -1.85 4.97 5.84
CA VAL A 80 -3.20 4.36 5.74
C VAL A 80 -3.71 3.98 7.13
N ARG A 81 -2.88 3.37 7.97
CA ARG A 81 -3.23 3.10 9.36
C ARG A 81 -3.50 4.39 10.16
N ASP A 82 -2.66 5.41 10.01
CA ASP A 82 -2.81 6.69 10.72
C ASP A 82 -4.10 7.42 10.31
N ASN A 83 -4.56 7.23 9.07
CA ASN A 83 -5.84 7.72 8.55
C ASN A 83 -7.07 6.97 9.10
N GLY A 84 -6.87 5.95 9.96
CA GLY A 84 -7.93 5.27 10.70
C GLY A 84 -8.25 3.87 10.22
N TYR A 85 -7.48 3.31 9.28
CA TYR A 85 -7.63 1.92 8.88
C TYR A 85 -7.03 0.99 9.94
N SER A 86 -7.78 -0.05 10.33
CA SER A 86 -7.24 -1.07 11.22
C SER A 86 -6.26 -1.96 10.47
N GLU A 87 -5.36 -2.61 11.21
CA GLU A 87 -4.46 -3.60 10.63
C GLU A 87 -5.23 -4.74 9.95
N GLY A 88 -6.37 -5.15 10.51
CA GLY A 88 -7.27 -6.12 9.88
C GLY A 88 -7.77 -5.68 8.50
N ASP A 89 -8.23 -4.43 8.38
CA ASP A 89 -8.70 -3.86 7.11
C ASP A 89 -7.55 -3.83 6.09
N ILE A 90 -6.39 -3.28 6.50
CA ILE A 90 -5.18 -3.24 5.66
C ILE A 90 -4.80 -4.63 5.14
N ALA A 91 -4.88 -5.65 6.00
CA ALA A 91 -4.50 -7.01 5.63
C ALA A 91 -5.43 -7.68 4.61
N GLU A 92 -6.72 -7.36 4.65
CA GLU A 92 -7.71 -7.80 3.68
C GLU A 92 -7.49 -7.08 2.34
N GLU A 93 -7.30 -5.76 2.37
CA GLU A 93 -7.01 -4.96 1.17
C GLU A 93 -5.73 -5.44 0.47
N LEU A 94 -4.65 -5.65 1.23
CA LEU A 94 -3.40 -6.22 0.71
C LEU A 94 -3.63 -7.57 0.03
N GLN A 95 -4.48 -8.42 0.61
CA GLN A 95 -4.79 -9.73 0.05
C GLN A 95 -5.62 -9.64 -1.23
N GLU A 96 -6.57 -8.71 -1.31
CA GLU A 96 -7.33 -8.46 -2.54
C GLU A 96 -6.42 -7.95 -3.65
N LEU A 97 -5.50 -7.02 -3.35
CA LEU A 97 -4.47 -6.57 -4.28
C LEU A 97 -3.59 -7.73 -4.76
N MET A 98 -3.10 -8.58 -3.85
CA MET A 98 -2.31 -9.79 -4.20
C MET A 98 -3.08 -10.75 -5.11
N SER A 99 -4.41 -10.80 -5.01
CA SER A 99 -5.27 -11.65 -5.84
C SER A 99 -5.56 -11.06 -7.23
N GLY A 100 -4.96 -9.91 -7.59
CA GLY A 100 -5.20 -9.21 -8.85
C GLY A 100 -6.36 -8.21 -8.77
N GLY A 101 -6.64 -7.69 -7.58
CA GLY A 101 -7.52 -6.54 -7.38
C GLY A 101 -6.99 -5.28 -8.07
N VAL A 102 -7.80 -4.23 -8.07
CA VAL A 102 -7.39 -2.90 -8.57
C VAL A 102 -6.88 -2.06 -7.41
N TRP A 103 -5.90 -1.19 -7.67
CA TRP A 103 -5.55 -0.15 -6.70
C TRP A 103 -6.76 0.74 -6.44
N VAL A 104 -7.12 0.91 -5.17
CA VAL A 104 -8.14 1.85 -4.69
C VAL A 104 -7.43 3.04 -4.09
N ASP A 105 -7.96 4.24 -4.30
CA ASP A 105 -7.42 5.45 -3.66
C ASP A 105 -7.72 5.37 -2.16
N PHE A 106 -6.68 5.33 -1.32
CA PHE A 106 -6.83 5.10 0.12
C PHE A 106 -6.86 6.41 0.92
N LEU A 107 -6.40 7.52 0.32
CA LEU A 107 -6.25 8.81 0.96
C LEU A 107 -7.36 9.83 0.65
N ASP A 108 -8.13 9.69 -0.44
CA ASP A 108 -9.24 10.60 -0.78
C ASP A 108 -10.65 10.02 -0.49
N ASP A 109 -11.58 10.89 -0.08
CA ASP A 109 -12.95 10.54 0.33
C ASP A 109 -13.70 9.86 -0.82
N ARG A 110 -13.95 8.54 -0.66
CA ARG A 110 -14.50 7.60 -1.65
C ARG A 110 -15.55 8.19 -2.60
N ASN A 111 -15.15 8.45 -3.85
CA ASN A 111 -16.08 8.43 -4.98
C ASN A 111 -15.45 7.84 -6.25
N VAL A 112 -15.30 6.51 -6.29
CA VAL A 112 -15.26 5.79 -7.57
C VAL A 112 -16.22 4.61 -7.55
N SER A 113 -17.28 4.76 -8.34
CA SER A 113 -18.27 3.73 -8.63
C SER A 113 -17.68 2.69 -9.57
N VAL A 114 -17.33 1.50 -9.10
CA VAL A 114 -17.57 0.24 -9.83
C VAL A 114 -17.37 -0.98 -8.92
N GLY A 115 -18.48 -1.60 -8.52
CA GLY A 115 -18.55 -3.04 -8.26
C GLY A 115 -18.03 -3.57 -6.93
N SER A 116 -18.83 -3.40 -5.88
CA SER A 116 -19.06 -4.39 -4.80
C SER A 116 -17.86 -5.21 -4.29
N ARG A 117 -17.08 -4.63 -3.37
CA ARG A 117 -16.75 -5.30 -2.12
C ARG A 117 -16.50 -4.25 -1.03
N SER A 118 -17.16 -4.46 0.10
CA SER A 118 -17.24 -3.53 1.21
C SER A 118 -15.98 -3.61 2.06
N ALA A 119 -15.13 -2.58 2.03
CA ALA A 119 -14.31 -2.27 3.21
C ALA A 119 -15.23 -1.70 4.30
N PRO A 120 -15.26 -2.26 5.52
CA PRO A 120 -16.14 -1.78 6.57
C PRO A 120 -15.79 -0.33 6.92
N LYS A 121 -16.83 0.44 7.11
CA LYS A 121 -16.76 1.87 7.40
C LYS A 121 -16.23 1.99 8.82
N VAL A 122 -14.98 2.43 9.00
CA VAL A 122 -14.57 2.94 10.32
C VAL A 122 -15.41 4.19 10.57
N GLY A 123 -16.39 4.06 11.45
CA GLY A 123 -17.31 5.12 11.80
C GLY A 123 -16.53 6.24 12.46
N ARG A 124 -16.38 7.37 11.74
CA ARG A 124 -15.98 8.64 12.33
C ARG A 124 -17.17 9.19 13.12
N SER A 125 -17.36 8.69 14.33
CA SER A 125 -18.16 9.38 15.35
C SER A 125 -17.36 10.61 15.76
N LYS A 126 -17.74 11.77 15.23
CA LYS A 126 -17.26 13.07 15.71
C LYS A 126 -18.38 13.62 16.61
N GLU A 127 -18.12 13.62 17.92
CA GLU A 127 -18.90 14.35 18.92
C GLU A 127 -18.95 15.86 18.62
#